data_AF-A0A826CMI7-F1
#
_entry.id   AF-A0A826CMI7-F1
#
_cell.length_a   1.000
_cell.length_b   1.000
_cell.length_c   1.000
_cell.angle_alpha   90.00
_cell.angle_beta   90.00
_cell.angle_gamma   90.00
#
_symmetry.space_group_name_H-M   'P 1'
#
loop_
_entity.id
_entity.type
_entity.pdbx_description
1 polymer ?
#
loop_
_entity_poly.entity_id
_entity_poly.type
_entity_poly.pdbx_seq_one_letter_code
_entity_poly.pdbx_strand_id
1 'polypeptide(L)'
;MMTIRAAAEITLTDINDAIVAGEAPLNPTTDLLWMDSSASPNVLRRWDGEKWVSQTLNIKEADPETSQKIDEAITTANNALVESSTNHKPVFDKAQPSKPLKGDTWFKIDEITKTIIGVFSFNGESWEELPLDYNALRIGKLSAITAELGDVKSGSITGTEFIHNINYRDDEGNLFTGTVTMNDDGFNAATVLPTGAGSTILKSDVTTLGGVKVAQQLMDHNVSGELKEAMLRGDSLDFSKEGQTTLSVNADSFYKTSWKDLPLNSGYSTAEFNTPQYMILCIFGIRIVFFRGQVQKSTAWASANAFASVPLEIQTTRTAMAYAPTSKSTGGRVHASSANAMSFMPVDTSVTYFALNQLFYVLD
;
A
#
# COMPACT_ATOMS: atom_id res chain seq x y z
N MET A 1 -20.16 26.07 123.68
CA MET A 1 -21.12 26.43 122.62
C MET A 1 -21.19 25.25 121.67
N MET A 2 -22.38 24.67 121.54
CA MET A 2 -22.68 23.45 120.78
C MET A 2 -23.33 23.86 119.47
N THR A 3 -22.95 23.23 118.37
CA THR A 3 -23.81 23.13 117.19
C THR A 3 -23.65 21.73 116.61
N ILE A 4 -24.55 20.83 116.98
CA ILE A 4 -24.78 19.58 116.25
C ILE A 4 -25.87 19.88 115.24
N ARG A 5 -25.55 19.73 113.95
CA ARG A 5 -26.55 19.68 112.86
C ARG A 5 -26.81 18.22 112.57
N ALA A 6 -27.93 17.68 113.06
CA ALA A 6 -28.48 16.45 112.51
C ALA A 6 -29.55 16.85 111.49
N ALA A 7 -29.27 16.64 110.22
CA ALA A 7 -30.28 16.64 109.17
C ALA A 7 -30.83 15.20 109.08
N ALA A 8 -32.14 15.04 109.20
CA ALA A 8 -32.81 13.80 108.87
C ALA A 8 -33.40 13.95 107.45
N GLU A 9 -33.00 13.06 106.55
CA GLU A 9 -33.59 12.91 105.23
C GLU A 9 -34.61 11.77 105.29
N ILE A 10 -35.83 12.02 104.83
CA ILE A 10 -36.86 10.99 104.63
C ILE A 10 -37.09 10.89 103.12
N THR A 11 -36.80 9.72 102.55
CA THR A 11 -37.13 9.38 101.16
C THR A 11 -38.45 8.61 101.16
N LEU A 12 -39.43 9.10 100.41
CA LEU A 12 -40.69 8.39 100.15
C LEU A 12 -40.53 7.66 98.81
N THR A 13 -40.42 6.34 98.84
CA THR A 13 -40.49 5.47 97.65
C THR A 13 -41.91 4.91 97.53
N ASP A 14 -42.49 4.91 96.33
CA ASP A 14 -43.78 4.25 96.09
C ASP A 14 -43.60 2.73 96.01
N ILE A 15 -44.60 1.96 96.42
CA ILE A 15 -44.57 0.49 96.39
C ILE A 15 -44.57 -0.07 94.96
N ASN A 16 -44.86 0.77 93.97
CA ASN A 16 -44.86 0.44 92.54
C ASN A 16 -43.54 0.76 91.83
N ASP A 17 -42.59 1.42 92.51
CA ASP A 17 -41.29 1.75 91.92
C ASP A 17 -40.44 0.50 91.74
N ALA A 18 -39.71 0.42 90.63
CA ALA A 18 -38.75 -0.65 90.42
C ALA A 18 -37.59 -0.52 91.42
N ILE A 19 -37.31 -1.60 92.16
CA ILE A 19 -36.19 -1.64 93.10
C ILE A 19 -34.89 -1.66 92.30
N VAL A 20 -33.94 -0.78 92.60
CA VAL A 20 -32.61 -0.79 91.97
C VAL A 20 -31.60 -1.36 92.94
N ALA A 21 -31.07 -2.56 92.64
CA ALA A 21 -30.12 -3.25 93.52
C ALA A 21 -29.23 -4.23 92.73
N GLY A 22 -28.05 -4.55 93.28
CA GLY A 22 -27.13 -5.53 92.68
C GLY A 22 -27.51 -6.99 93.02
N GLU A 23 -28.29 -7.18 94.08
CA GLU A 23 -28.83 -8.48 94.48
C GLU A 23 -30.35 -8.48 94.37
N ALA A 24 -30.92 -9.65 94.10
CA ALA A 24 -32.36 -9.81 93.96
C ALA A 24 -33.08 -9.58 95.31
N PRO A 25 -34.22 -8.88 95.32
CA PRO A 25 -35.05 -8.74 96.53
C PRO A 25 -35.43 -10.10 97.14
N LEU A 26 -35.24 -10.25 98.47
CA LEU A 26 -35.38 -11.53 99.17
C LEU A 26 -36.84 -11.98 99.41
N ASN A 27 -37.81 -11.07 99.35
CA ASN A 27 -39.23 -11.37 99.54
C ASN A 27 -40.08 -10.63 98.48
N PRO A 28 -39.99 -11.02 97.20
CA PRO A 28 -40.71 -10.35 96.14
C PRO A 28 -42.20 -10.69 96.16
N THR A 29 -43.04 -9.70 95.89
CA THR A 29 -44.45 -9.92 95.53
C THR A 29 -44.58 -10.11 94.02
N THR A 30 -45.61 -10.82 93.56
CA THR A 30 -45.91 -10.90 92.12
C THR A 30 -45.96 -9.50 91.52
N ASP A 31 -45.37 -9.35 90.33
CA ASP A 31 -45.24 -8.10 89.58
C ASP A 31 -44.27 -7.08 90.16
N LEU A 32 -43.54 -7.42 91.23
CA LEU A 32 -42.44 -6.58 91.69
C LEU A 32 -41.39 -6.44 90.57
N LEU A 33 -40.99 -5.20 90.33
CA LEU A 33 -39.96 -4.86 89.35
C LEU A 33 -38.61 -4.68 90.05
N TRP A 34 -37.57 -5.25 89.46
CA TRP A 34 -36.19 -5.12 89.93
C TRP A 34 -35.30 -4.74 88.75
N MET A 35 -34.59 -3.62 88.89
CA MET A 35 -33.50 -3.23 88.03
C MET A 35 -32.21 -3.85 88.57
N ASP A 36 -31.78 -4.94 87.92
CA ASP A 36 -30.56 -5.65 88.22
C ASP A 36 -29.35 -4.80 87.79
N SER A 37 -28.77 -4.11 88.76
CA SER A 37 -27.59 -3.24 88.58
C SER A 37 -26.26 -3.99 88.64
N SER A 38 -26.28 -5.33 88.79
CA SER A 38 -25.07 -6.16 88.67
C SER A 38 -24.71 -6.45 87.21
N ALA A 39 -25.67 -6.30 86.29
CA ALA A 39 -25.48 -6.43 84.85
C ALA A 39 -25.16 -5.08 84.18
N SER A 40 -24.42 -5.10 83.08
CA SER A 40 -24.11 -3.90 82.28
C SER A 40 -24.47 -4.13 80.81
N PRO A 41 -25.48 -3.45 80.24
CA PRO A 41 -26.37 -2.49 80.90
C PRO A 41 -27.27 -3.15 81.96
N ASN A 42 -27.78 -2.35 82.90
CA ASN A 42 -28.71 -2.83 83.93
C ASN A 42 -29.91 -3.53 83.27
N VAL A 43 -30.37 -4.63 83.85
CA VAL A 43 -31.45 -5.45 83.28
C VAL A 43 -32.70 -5.31 84.13
N LEU A 44 -33.81 -4.87 83.52
CA LEU A 44 -35.11 -4.88 84.18
C LEU A 44 -35.65 -6.31 84.24
N ARG A 45 -36.02 -6.75 85.44
CA ARG A 45 -36.65 -8.03 85.70
C ARG A 45 -37.99 -7.83 86.42
N ARG A 46 -38.93 -8.74 86.19
CA ARG A 46 -40.22 -8.81 86.89
C ARG A 46 -40.34 -10.14 87.61
N TRP A 47 -40.81 -10.13 88.85
CA TRP A 47 -41.14 -11.35 89.56
C TRP A 47 -42.48 -11.91 89.04
N ASP A 48 -42.46 -13.10 88.46
CA ASP A 48 -43.68 -13.74 87.91
C ASP A 48 -44.53 -14.48 88.96
N GLY A 49 -44.06 -14.53 90.21
CA GLY A 49 -44.64 -15.31 91.30
C GLY A 49 -43.73 -16.45 91.77
N GLU A 50 -42.81 -16.92 90.92
CA GLU A 50 -41.90 -18.03 91.21
C GLU A 50 -40.43 -17.69 90.95
N LYS A 51 -40.14 -16.82 89.97
CA LYS A 51 -38.78 -16.45 89.55
C LYS A 51 -38.70 -15.04 88.95
N TRP A 52 -37.48 -14.53 88.86
CA TRP A 52 -37.19 -13.28 88.16
C TRP A 52 -37.06 -13.52 86.65
N VAL A 53 -37.92 -12.89 85.86
CA VAL A 53 -37.90 -12.95 84.39
C VAL A 53 -37.41 -11.63 83.81
N SER A 54 -36.34 -11.69 83.00
CA SER A 54 -35.82 -10.53 82.28
C SER A 54 -36.86 -9.99 81.32
N GLN A 55 -37.10 -8.69 81.38
CA GLN A 55 -37.96 -7.99 80.44
C GLN A 55 -37.10 -7.56 79.25
N THR A 56 -37.54 -7.92 78.04
CA THR A 56 -36.90 -7.49 76.81
C THR A 56 -37.75 -6.44 76.12
N LEU A 57 -37.11 -5.47 75.48
CA LEU A 57 -37.78 -4.51 74.62
C LEU A 57 -37.82 -5.06 73.20
N ASN A 58 -38.99 -5.10 72.58
CA ASN A 58 -39.10 -5.33 71.15
C ASN A 58 -38.72 -4.04 70.42
N ILE A 59 -37.55 -4.03 69.76
CA ILE A 59 -37.08 -2.83 69.05
C ILE A 59 -38.08 -2.36 67.98
N LYS A 60 -38.86 -3.27 67.38
CA LYS A 60 -39.90 -2.94 66.40
C LYS A 60 -41.02 -2.08 66.97
N GLU A 61 -41.32 -2.26 68.25
CA GLU A 61 -42.37 -1.52 68.95
C GLU A 61 -41.82 -0.27 69.64
N ALA A 62 -40.59 -0.36 70.17
CA ALA A 62 -39.94 0.73 70.89
C ALA A 62 -39.40 1.83 69.95
N ASP A 63 -38.87 1.45 68.79
CA ASP A 63 -38.34 2.37 67.77
C ASP A 63 -38.53 1.78 66.35
N PRO A 64 -39.72 1.97 65.77
CA PRO A 64 -40.03 1.48 64.43
C PRO A 64 -39.08 2.02 63.33
N GLU A 65 -38.57 3.25 63.48
CA GLU A 65 -37.70 3.90 62.50
C GLU A 65 -36.33 3.21 62.45
N THR A 66 -35.75 2.93 63.61
CA THR A 66 -34.48 2.19 63.69
C THR A 66 -34.62 0.76 63.17
N SER A 67 -35.74 0.08 63.48
CA SER A 67 -35.99 -1.24 62.92
C SER A 67 -36.09 -1.23 61.40
N GLN A 68 -36.76 -0.23 60.82
CA GLN A 68 -36.86 -0.09 59.37
C GLN A 68 -35.48 0.12 58.71
N LYS A 69 -34.64 0.97 59.30
CA LYS A 69 -33.26 1.20 58.80
C LYS A 69 -32.41 -0.07 58.82
N ILE A 70 -32.60 -0.94 59.82
CA ILE A 70 -31.90 -2.23 59.90
C ILE A 70 -32.35 -3.14 58.76
N ASP A 71 -33.66 -3.25 58.51
CA ASP A 71 -34.20 -4.08 57.43
C ASP A 71 -33.72 -3.56 56.06
N GLU A 72 -33.74 -2.24 55.84
CA GLU A 72 -33.23 -1.59 54.61
C GLU A 72 -31.73 -1.85 54.40
N ALA A 73 -30.92 -1.79 55.47
CA ALA A 73 -29.49 -2.09 55.39
C ALA A 73 -29.23 -3.55 55.03
N ILE A 74 -29.99 -4.49 55.60
CA ILE A 74 -29.91 -5.93 55.27
C ILE A 74 -30.28 -6.15 53.80
N THR A 75 -31.38 -5.55 53.33
CA THR A 75 -31.78 -5.62 51.92
C THR A 75 -30.71 -5.05 51.00
N THR A 76 -30.15 -3.90 51.34
CA THR A 76 -29.09 -3.25 50.54
C THR A 76 -27.83 -4.12 50.47
N ALA A 77 -27.41 -4.70 51.59
CA ALA A 77 -26.24 -5.58 51.63
C ALA A 77 -26.46 -6.86 50.80
N ASN A 78 -27.64 -7.46 50.88
CA ASN A 78 -28.00 -8.64 50.08
C ASN A 78 -28.05 -8.31 48.58
N ASN A 79 -28.63 -7.17 48.22
CA ASN A 79 -28.66 -6.72 46.82
C ASN A 79 -27.25 -6.49 46.28
N ALA A 80 -26.37 -5.84 47.05
CA ALA A 80 -24.97 -5.63 46.65
C ALA A 80 -24.20 -6.95 46.46
N LEU A 81 -24.46 -7.96 47.31
CA LEU A 81 -23.88 -9.29 47.17
C LEU A 81 -24.35 -9.99 45.89
N VAL A 82 -25.65 -9.91 45.59
CA VAL A 82 -26.24 -10.46 44.36
C VAL A 82 -25.67 -9.77 43.14
N GLU A 83 -25.63 -8.44 43.11
CA GLU A 83 -25.05 -7.65 42.01
C GLU A 83 -23.55 -7.94 41.80
N SER A 84 -22.80 -8.19 42.88
CA SER A 84 -21.40 -8.60 42.76
C SER A 84 -21.24 -9.99 42.13
N SER A 85 -22.20 -10.89 42.34
CA SER A 85 -22.18 -12.25 41.78
C SER A 85 -22.71 -12.33 40.34
N THR A 86 -23.54 -11.39 39.90
CA THR A 86 -24.05 -11.37 38.51
C THR A 86 -23.13 -10.64 37.53
N ASN A 87 -22.23 -9.80 38.05
CA ASN A 87 -21.25 -9.07 37.25
C ASN A 87 -20.05 -9.96 36.91
N HIS A 88 -20.14 -10.69 35.81
CA HIS A 88 -19.03 -11.42 35.19
C HIS A 88 -17.93 -10.42 34.78
N LYS A 89 -16.85 -10.32 35.55
CA LYS A 89 -15.76 -9.39 35.28
C LYS A 89 -14.64 -10.11 34.52
N PRO A 90 -14.11 -9.53 33.44
CA PRO A 90 -12.92 -10.06 32.81
C PRO A 90 -11.74 -9.98 33.78
N VAL A 91 -11.06 -11.10 34.02
CA VAL A 91 -9.90 -11.20 34.91
C VAL A 91 -8.62 -11.28 34.08
N PHE A 92 -7.58 -10.55 34.48
CA PHE A 92 -6.27 -10.55 33.85
C PHE A 92 -5.24 -11.08 34.84
N ASP A 93 -4.83 -12.34 34.71
CA ASP A 93 -3.90 -12.97 35.67
C ASP A 93 -3.14 -14.15 35.03
N LYS A 94 -2.02 -14.54 35.63
CA LYS A 94 -1.19 -15.67 35.18
C LYS A 94 -1.80 -17.02 35.53
N ALA A 95 -2.56 -17.07 36.62
CA ALA A 95 -3.22 -18.25 37.14
C ALA A 95 -4.73 -18.16 36.93
N GLN A 96 -5.37 -19.32 36.79
CA GLN A 96 -6.83 -19.38 36.68
C GLN A 96 -7.51 -18.85 37.97
N PRO A 97 -8.63 -18.13 37.86
CA PRO A 97 -9.44 -17.76 39.01
C PRO A 97 -9.94 -18.97 39.80
N SER A 98 -9.93 -18.87 41.13
CA SER A 98 -10.24 -19.98 42.04
C SER A 98 -11.73 -20.12 42.41
N LYS A 99 -12.55 -19.11 42.11
CA LYS A 99 -14.00 -19.11 42.36
C LYS A 99 -14.77 -18.51 41.16
N PRO A 100 -14.69 -19.12 39.97
CA PRO A 100 -15.34 -18.60 38.78
C PRO A 100 -16.85 -18.86 38.80
N LEU A 101 -17.58 -17.98 38.12
CA LEU A 101 -18.99 -18.14 37.80
C LEU A 101 -19.17 -18.43 36.31
N LYS A 102 -20.22 -19.16 35.96
CA LYS A 102 -20.50 -19.55 34.58
C LYS A 102 -20.65 -18.30 33.70
N GLY A 103 -19.76 -18.12 32.74
CA GLY A 103 -19.70 -16.93 31.86
C GLY A 103 -18.54 -15.98 32.18
N ASP A 104 -17.79 -16.21 33.25
CA ASP A 104 -16.57 -15.45 33.54
C ASP A 104 -15.52 -15.63 32.44
N THR A 105 -14.79 -14.55 32.14
CA THR A 105 -13.72 -14.55 31.14
C THR A 105 -12.37 -14.32 31.82
N TRP A 106 -11.38 -15.14 31.48
CA TRP A 106 -10.01 -15.02 31.96
C TRP A 106 -9.05 -14.79 30.79
N PHE A 107 -8.36 -13.66 30.84
CA PHE A 107 -7.23 -13.34 29.95
C PHE A 107 -5.95 -13.79 30.65
N LYS A 108 -5.41 -14.92 30.21
CA LYS A 108 -4.14 -15.44 30.72
C LYS A 108 -3.01 -14.54 30.25
N ILE A 109 -2.24 -14.02 31.21
CA ILE A 109 -1.08 -13.18 30.91
C ILE A 109 0.24 -13.93 31.14
N ASP A 110 1.23 -13.65 30.31
CA ASP A 110 2.61 -14.01 30.59
C ASP A 110 3.21 -13.05 31.63
N GLU A 111 3.86 -13.57 32.66
CA GLU A 111 4.37 -12.76 33.76
C GLU A 111 5.57 -11.90 33.37
N ILE A 112 6.33 -12.31 32.35
CA ILE A 112 7.55 -11.63 31.87
C ILE A 112 7.20 -10.60 30.81
N THR A 113 6.51 -11.00 29.74
CA THR A 113 6.21 -10.13 28.60
C THR A 113 4.99 -9.26 28.83
N LYS A 114 4.17 -9.56 29.86
CA LYS A 114 2.90 -8.88 30.16
C LYS A 114 1.91 -8.92 28.99
N THR A 115 2.02 -9.92 28.11
CA THR A 115 1.12 -10.12 26.96
C THR A 115 0.04 -11.16 27.28
N ILE A 116 -1.12 -11.04 26.62
CA ILE A 116 -2.17 -12.05 26.66
C ILE A 116 -1.69 -13.25 25.85
N ILE A 117 -1.68 -14.43 26.46
CA ILE A 117 -1.24 -15.71 25.85
C ILE A 117 -2.37 -16.72 25.71
N GLY A 118 -3.58 -16.36 26.13
CA GLY A 118 -4.79 -17.15 25.96
C GLY A 118 -6.00 -16.44 26.54
N VAL A 119 -7.17 -16.73 25.99
CA VAL A 119 -8.46 -16.22 26.49
C VAL A 119 -9.32 -17.43 26.82
N PHE A 120 -9.95 -17.44 27.98
CA PHE A 120 -10.73 -18.57 28.46
C PHE A 120 -12.09 -18.10 28.96
N SER A 121 -13.12 -18.94 28.81
CA SER A 121 -14.46 -18.74 29.36
C SER A 121 -14.81 -19.89 30.30
N PHE A 122 -15.39 -19.59 31.46
CA PHE A 122 -15.81 -20.62 32.41
C PHE A 122 -17.22 -21.14 32.07
N ASN A 123 -17.34 -22.42 31.73
CA ASN A 123 -18.62 -23.01 31.30
C ASN A 123 -19.56 -23.39 32.47
N GLY A 124 -19.08 -23.27 33.72
CA GLY A 124 -19.75 -23.70 34.96
C GLY A 124 -19.04 -24.85 35.67
N GLU A 125 -18.20 -25.61 34.96
CA GLU A 125 -17.44 -26.75 35.46
C GLU A 125 -15.93 -26.58 35.23
N SER A 126 -15.54 -26.02 34.08
CA SER A 126 -14.15 -25.87 33.68
C SER A 126 -13.90 -24.62 32.82
N TRP A 127 -12.64 -24.20 32.75
CA TRP A 127 -12.19 -23.16 31.83
C TRP A 127 -11.96 -23.75 30.43
N GLU A 128 -12.70 -23.25 29.45
CA GLU A 128 -12.53 -23.58 28.04
C GLU A 128 -11.80 -22.45 27.32
N GLU A 129 -10.80 -22.78 26.50
CA GLU A 129 -10.08 -21.79 25.71
C GLU A 129 -11.01 -21.24 24.62
N LEU A 130 -11.13 -19.91 24.57
CA LEU A 130 -11.70 -19.17 23.46
C LEU A 130 -10.57 -18.95 22.44
N PRO A 131 -10.51 -19.75 21.36
CA PRO A 131 -9.49 -19.56 20.34
C PRO A 131 -9.61 -18.14 19.78
N LEU A 132 -8.50 -17.41 19.82
CA LEU A 132 -8.35 -16.14 19.10
C LEU A 132 -8.24 -16.44 17.60
N ASP A 133 -9.35 -16.88 17.00
CA ASP A 133 -9.47 -17.03 15.55
C ASP A 133 -9.35 -15.64 14.90
N TYR A 134 -8.75 -15.55 13.71
CA TYR A 134 -8.74 -14.32 12.91
C TYR A 134 -10.17 -13.84 12.61
N ASN A 135 -11.16 -14.75 12.58
CA ASN A 135 -12.58 -14.38 12.47
C ASN A 135 -13.17 -13.81 13.76
N ALA A 136 -12.57 -14.08 14.92
CA ALA A 136 -13.06 -13.66 16.23
C ALA A 136 -12.62 -12.23 16.62
N LEU A 137 -11.62 -11.67 15.93
CA LEU A 137 -11.06 -10.36 16.23
C LEU A 137 -11.55 -9.28 15.25
N ARG A 138 -12.46 -8.42 15.70
CA ARG A 138 -12.87 -7.22 14.94
C ARG A 138 -11.85 -6.10 15.14
N ILE A 139 -10.79 -6.10 14.33
CA ILE A 139 -9.72 -5.09 14.41
C ILE A 139 -10.00 -3.97 13.40
N GLY A 140 -10.15 -2.73 13.89
CA GLY A 140 -10.45 -1.58 13.03
C GLY A 140 -9.24 -1.08 12.23
N LYS A 141 -8.07 -0.97 12.87
CA LYS A 141 -6.81 -0.56 12.24
C LYS A 141 -5.65 -1.22 12.96
N LEU A 142 -4.73 -1.80 12.20
CA LEU A 142 -3.41 -2.19 12.68
C LEU A 142 -2.42 -1.11 12.23
N SER A 143 -1.91 -0.34 13.18
CA SER A 143 -0.82 0.62 12.94
C SER A 143 0.48 0.08 13.53
N ALA A 144 1.61 0.32 12.87
CA ALA A 144 2.95 -0.04 13.33
C ALA A 144 3.17 -1.57 13.53
N ILE A 145 2.92 -2.33 12.47
CA ILE A 145 3.25 -3.76 12.44
C ILE A 145 4.78 -3.89 12.35
N THR A 146 5.42 -4.34 13.43
CA THR A 146 6.86 -4.63 13.48
C THR A 146 7.17 -6.12 13.50
N ALA A 147 6.14 -6.97 13.61
CA ALA A 147 6.26 -8.42 13.62
C ALA A 147 6.13 -9.01 12.21
N GLU A 148 6.63 -10.24 12.03
CA GLU A 148 6.46 -11.01 10.80
C GLU A 148 4.97 -11.27 10.52
N LEU A 149 4.51 -10.87 9.32
CA LEU A 149 3.12 -11.04 8.89
C LEU A 149 2.83 -12.42 8.27
N GLY A 150 3.86 -13.20 7.95
CA GLY A 150 3.74 -14.41 7.14
C GLY A 150 3.25 -14.10 5.72
N ASP A 151 2.52 -15.05 5.14
CA ASP A 151 2.01 -14.95 3.76
C ASP A 151 0.76 -14.06 3.65
N VAL A 152 0.86 -12.95 2.92
CA VAL A 152 -0.29 -12.11 2.54
C VAL A 152 -0.85 -12.60 1.21
N LYS A 153 -1.95 -13.38 1.24
CA LYS A 153 -2.53 -14.00 0.03
C LYS A 153 -3.45 -13.07 -0.78
N SER A 154 -3.98 -12.00 -0.17
CA SER A 154 -4.90 -11.05 -0.83
C SER A 154 -4.90 -9.68 -0.12
N GLY A 155 -5.24 -8.62 -0.87
CA GLY A 155 -5.37 -7.25 -0.33
C GLY A 155 -4.88 -6.17 -1.31
N SER A 156 -5.09 -4.90 -0.95
CA SER A 156 -4.49 -3.75 -1.63
C SER A 156 -3.57 -3.01 -0.68
N ILE A 157 -2.36 -2.69 -1.15
CA ILE A 157 -1.38 -1.89 -0.41
C ILE A 157 -1.16 -0.59 -1.20
N THR A 158 -1.27 0.56 -0.55
CA THR A 158 -1.20 1.89 -1.17
C THR A 158 -0.18 2.78 -0.47
N GLY A 159 0.55 3.60 -1.25
CA GLY A 159 1.56 4.53 -0.73
C GLY A 159 2.78 3.85 -0.12
N THR A 160 3.17 2.68 -0.65
CA THR A 160 4.26 1.86 -0.12
C THR A 160 5.41 1.74 -1.09
N GLU A 161 6.61 1.60 -0.53
CA GLU A 161 7.81 1.19 -1.25
C GLU A 161 8.10 -0.29 -0.95
N PHE A 162 8.19 -1.11 -2.00
CA PHE A 162 8.67 -2.49 -1.88
C PHE A 162 10.15 -2.52 -2.23
N ILE A 163 10.99 -2.99 -1.31
CA ILE A 163 12.44 -3.11 -1.52
C ILE A 163 12.82 -4.58 -1.39
N HIS A 164 13.39 -5.15 -2.46
CA HIS A 164 14.00 -6.47 -2.45
C HIS A 164 15.50 -6.33 -2.65
N ASN A 165 16.29 -6.70 -1.64
CA ASN A 165 17.73 -6.74 -1.72
C ASN A 165 18.19 -8.10 -2.28
N ILE A 166 18.86 -8.06 -3.42
CA ILE A 166 19.47 -9.23 -4.04
C ILE A 166 20.84 -9.44 -3.40
N ASN A 167 21.07 -10.64 -2.86
CA ASN A 167 22.36 -11.08 -2.37
C ASN A 167 22.47 -12.59 -2.64
N TYR A 168 22.89 -12.93 -3.85
CA TYR A 168 22.94 -14.30 -4.34
C TYR A 168 24.37 -14.66 -4.75
N ARG A 169 24.80 -15.90 -4.46
CA ARG A 169 26.08 -16.43 -4.90
C ARG A 169 25.81 -17.68 -5.73
N ASP A 170 26.38 -17.76 -6.92
CA ASP A 170 26.27 -18.94 -7.77
C ASP A 170 27.26 -20.05 -7.35
N ASP A 171 27.17 -21.18 -8.03
CA ASP A 171 28.02 -22.36 -7.80
C ASP A 171 29.50 -22.10 -8.13
N GLU A 172 29.79 -21.06 -8.92
CA GLU A 172 31.14 -20.63 -9.30
C GLU A 172 31.72 -19.62 -8.30
N GLY A 173 30.95 -19.23 -7.27
CA GLY A 173 31.36 -18.31 -6.22
C GLY A 173 31.16 -16.83 -6.57
N ASN A 174 30.59 -16.53 -7.73
CA ASN A 174 30.30 -15.17 -8.18
C ASN A 174 29.20 -14.54 -7.34
N LEU A 175 29.41 -13.31 -6.87
CA LEU A 175 28.43 -12.59 -6.07
C LEU A 175 27.57 -11.67 -6.94
N PHE A 176 26.25 -11.85 -6.85
CA PHE A 176 25.23 -11.00 -7.44
C PHE A 176 24.62 -10.16 -6.34
N THR A 177 24.74 -8.84 -6.48
CA THR A 177 24.14 -7.89 -5.53
C THR A 177 23.25 -6.92 -6.26
N GLY A 178 22.25 -6.37 -5.57
CA GLY A 178 21.37 -5.38 -6.18
C GLY A 178 20.17 -5.07 -5.32
N THR A 179 19.33 -4.19 -5.84
CA THR A 179 18.07 -3.80 -5.21
C THR A 179 17.01 -3.68 -6.29
N VAL A 180 15.85 -4.28 -6.03
CA VAL A 180 14.63 -4.07 -6.81
C VAL A 180 13.69 -3.26 -5.94
N THR A 181 13.28 -2.10 -6.45
CA THR A 181 12.38 -1.17 -5.78
C THR A 181 11.12 -0.99 -6.61
N MET A 182 9.96 -1.08 -5.97
CA MET A 182 8.67 -0.69 -6.56
C MET A 182 8.02 0.40 -5.71
N ASN A 183 7.70 1.53 -6.31
CA ASN A 183 7.05 2.66 -5.65
C ASN A 183 6.17 3.46 -6.65
N ASP A 184 5.63 4.59 -6.21
CA ASP A 184 4.78 5.45 -7.04
C ASP A 184 5.50 6.00 -8.30
N ASP A 185 6.83 6.06 -8.27
CA ASP A 185 7.64 6.53 -9.41
C ASP A 185 7.89 5.42 -10.47
N GLY A 186 7.54 4.17 -10.16
CA GLY A 186 7.57 3.04 -11.08
C GLY A 186 8.29 1.81 -10.54
N PHE A 187 8.86 1.02 -11.45
CA PHE A 187 9.63 -0.18 -11.16
C PHE A 187 11.10 0.10 -11.48
N ASN A 188 11.95 0.11 -10.45
CA ASN A 188 13.39 0.35 -10.62
C ASN A 188 14.14 -0.89 -10.16
N ALA A 189 14.91 -1.51 -11.06
CA ALA A 189 15.77 -2.64 -10.74
C ALA A 189 17.23 -2.28 -11.04
N ALA A 190 18.06 -2.25 -10.00
CA ALA A 190 19.50 -2.08 -10.14
C ALA A 190 20.18 -3.39 -9.72
N THR A 191 20.69 -4.15 -10.69
CA THR A 191 21.38 -5.42 -10.44
C THR A 191 22.83 -5.33 -10.92
N VAL A 192 23.76 -5.62 -10.02
CA VAL A 192 25.18 -5.75 -10.34
C VAL A 192 25.44 -7.22 -10.68
N LEU A 193 25.73 -7.51 -11.96
CA LEU A 193 26.24 -8.82 -12.38
C LEU A 193 27.74 -8.90 -12.05
N PRO A 194 28.30 -10.10 -11.87
CA PRO A 194 29.24 -10.36 -10.80
C PRO A 194 30.53 -9.56 -10.88
N THR A 195 31.04 -9.21 -9.70
CA THR A 195 32.30 -8.50 -9.49
C THR A 195 33.48 -9.41 -9.83
N GLY A 196 33.90 -9.37 -11.09
CA GLY A 196 35.17 -9.88 -11.61
C GLY A 196 35.68 -8.92 -12.69
N ALA A 197 36.89 -9.14 -13.21
CA ALA A 197 37.37 -8.39 -14.37
C ALA A 197 36.36 -8.61 -15.53
N GLY A 198 35.59 -7.58 -15.88
CA GLY A 198 34.53 -7.62 -16.90
C GLY A 198 33.12 -7.56 -16.33
N SER A 199 32.98 -7.17 -15.05
CA SER A 199 31.68 -7.01 -14.39
C SER A 199 30.78 -6.06 -15.18
N THR A 200 29.54 -6.47 -15.42
CA THR A 200 28.54 -5.61 -16.07
C THR A 200 27.51 -5.18 -15.05
N ILE A 201 27.37 -3.88 -14.82
CA ILE A 201 26.21 -3.40 -14.05
C ILE A 201 25.03 -3.35 -15.02
N LEU A 202 23.95 -4.05 -14.69
CA LEU A 202 22.67 -3.97 -15.36
C LEU A 202 21.72 -3.12 -14.52
N LYS A 203 21.59 -1.85 -14.90
CA LYS A 203 20.53 -1.01 -14.35
C LYS A 203 19.36 -1.02 -15.33
N SER A 204 18.19 -1.40 -14.83
CA SER A 204 16.91 -1.37 -15.53
C SER A 204 15.97 -0.44 -14.78
N ASP A 205 15.91 0.81 -15.21
CA ASP A 205 14.93 1.77 -14.70
C ASP A 205 13.69 1.72 -15.59
N VAL A 206 12.53 1.38 -15.04
CA VAL A 206 11.21 1.44 -15.72
C VAL A 206 10.35 2.49 -15.03
N THR A 207 10.44 3.71 -15.54
CA THR A 207 9.66 4.83 -15.02
C THR A 207 8.28 4.88 -15.68
N THR A 208 7.22 4.95 -14.89
CA THR A 208 5.84 5.18 -15.39
C THR A 208 5.56 6.68 -15.58
N LEU A 209 6.27 7.54 -14.88
CA LEU A 209 6.22 9.00 -15.03
C LEU A 209 7.00 9.44 -16.30
N GLY A 210 6.27 9.73 -17.38
CA GLY A 210 6.83 10.35 -18.58
C GLY A 210 7.00 9.44 -19.81
N GLY A 211 6.26 8.34 -19.88
CA GLY A 211 6.36 7.34 -20.95
C GLY A 211 7.35 6.25 -20.58
N VAL A 212 7.06 5.01 -20.95
CA VAL A 212 7.90 3.84 -20.63
C VAL A 212 9.31 4.09 -21.19
N LYS A 213 10.24 4.42 -20.30
CA LYS A 213 11.68 4.45 -20.58
C LYS A 213 12.22 3.15 -20.06
N VAL A 214 12.80 2.33 -20.93
CA VAL A 214 13.64 1.21 -20.50
C VAL A 214 15.06 1.68 -20.75
N ALA A 215 15.69 2.22 -19.70
CA ALA A 215 17.11 2.46 -19.73
C ALA A 215 17.80 1.16 -19.30
N GLN A 216 18.53 0.54 -20.22
CA GLN A 216 19.41 -0.57 -19.88
C GLN A 216 20.84 -0.03 -19.87
N GLN A 217 21.32 0.33 -18.67
CA GLN A 217 22.72 0.69 -18.52
C GLN A 217 23.53 -0.62 -18.54
N LEU A 218 24.41 -0.76 -19.53
CA LEU A 218 25.41 -1.83 -19.63
C LEU A 218 26.77 -1.19 -19.33
N MET A 219 27.21 -1.20 -18.07
CA MET A 219 28.54 -0.68 -17.73
C MET A 219 29.59 -1.77 -17.97
N ASP A 220 30.49 -1.59 -18.93
CA ASP A 220 31.67 -2.47 -19.07
C ASP A 220 32.69 -2.10 -17.97
N HIS A 221 32.70 -2.85 -16.87
CA HIS A 221 33.73 -2.72 -15.85
C HIS A 221 34.97 -3.48 -16.28
N ASN A 222 35.69 -2.98 -17.29
CA ASN A 222 37.09 -3.33 -17.50
C ASN A 222 37.93 -2.26 -18.24
N VAL A 223 38.98 -1.84 -17.52
CA VAL A 223 40.23 -1.15 -17.90
C VAL A 223 40.20 0.35 -18.24
N SER A 224 39.20 0.93 -18.93
CA SER A 224 39.30 2.35 -19.37
C SER A 224 38.49 3.38 -18.57
N GLY A 225 37.53 2.95 -17.72
CA GLY A 225 36.67 3.87 -16.97
C GLY A 225 35.64 4.63 -17.82
N GLU A 226 35.49 4.30 -19.11
CA GLU A 226 34.53 4.95 -19.99
C GLU A 226 33.10 4.43 -19.73
N LEU A 227 32.21 5.31 -19.27
CA LEU A 227 30.78 5.01 -19.14
C LEU A 227 30.13 4.95 -20.52
N LYS A 228 29.54 3.80 -20.87
CA LYS A 228 28.75 3.59 -22.09
C LYS A 228 27.32 3.21 -21.72
N GLU A 229 26.36 3.79 -22.41
CA GLU A 229 24.93 3.63 -22.08
C GLU A 229 24.10 3.42 -23.34
N ALA A 230 23.10 2.55 -23.26
CA ALA A 230 22.08 2.39 -24.29
C ALA A 230 20.71 2.67 -23.67
N MET A 231 19.93 3.55 -24.30
CA MET A 231 18.62 3.94 -23.79
C MET A 231 17.56 3.80 -24.88
N LEU A 232 16.53 3.02 -24.57
CA LEU A 232 15.34 2.92 -25.41
C LEU A 232 14.33 3.99 -24.99
N ARG A 233 14.00 4.89 -25.91
CA ARG A 233 12.93 5.88 -25.79
C ARG A 233 11.75 5.48 -26.68
N GLY A 234 10.63 6.20 -26.55
CA GLY A 234 9.42 5.92 -27.34
C GLY A 234 9.61 6.01 -28.86
N ASP A 235 10.59 6.79 -29.33
CA ASP A 235 10.84 7.07 -30.76
C ASP A 235 12.29 6.78 -31.21
N SER A 236 13.17 6.37 -30.29
CA SER A 236 14.59 6.33 -30.55
C SER A 236 15.35 5.31 -29.69
N LEU A 237 16.47 4.83 -30.23
CA LEU A 237 17.49 4.10 -29.49
C LEU A 237 18.77 4.94 -29.46
N ASP A 238 19.15 5.38 -28.26
CA ASP A 238 20.31 6.25 -28.05
C ASP A 238 21.49 5.47 -27.46
N PHE A 239 22.68 5.68 -28.02
CA PHE A 239 23.94 5.21 -27.49
C PHE A 239 24.76 6.40 -27.00
N SER A 240 25.12 6.40 -25.73
CA SER A 240 25.87 7.49 -25.11
C SER A 240 27.22 7.02 -24.56
N LYS A 241 28.20 7.91 -24.58
CA LYS A 241 29.51 7.74 -23.97
C LYS A 241 29.80 8.98 -23.12
N GLU A 242 30.15 8.77 -21.84
CA GLU A 242 30.45 9.86 -20.89
C GLU A 242 29.33 10.92 -20.80
N GLY A 243 28.07 10.47 -20.87
CA GLY A 243 26.89 11.34 -20.83
C GLY A 243 26.59 12.10 -22.12
N GLN A 244 27.38 11.91 -23.19
CA GLN A 244 27.09 12.46 -24.52
C GLN A 244 26.54 11.39 -25.45
N THR A 245 25.43 11.69 -26.13
CA THR A 245 24.89 10.82 -27.18
C THR A 245 25.83 10.77 -28.37
N THR A 246 26.37 9.58 -28.63
CA THR A 246 27.28 9.28 -29.75
C THR A 246 26.54 8.82 -31.00
N LEU A 247 25.39 8.17 -30.84
CA LEU A 247 24.53 7.72 -31.92
C LEU A 247 23.08 7.71 -31.42
N SER A 248 22.17 8.25 -32.22
CA SER A 248 20.73 8.09 -32.00
C SER A 248 20.11 7.49 -33.26
N VAL A 249 19.41 6.37 -33.09
CA VAL A 249 18.60 5.74 -34.13
C VAL A 249 17.16 6.14 -33.87
N ASN A 250 16.71 7.23 -34.50
CA ASN A 250 15.34 7.69 -34.42
C ASN A 250 14.46 7.00 -35.49
N ALA A 251 13.19 6.75 -35.20
CA ALA A 251 12.22 6.21 -36.15
C ALA A 251 12.17 7.02 -37.47
N ASP A 252 12.31 8.34 -37.41
CA ASP A 252 12.34 9.23 -38.58
C ASP A 252 13.64 9.12 -39.41
N SER A 253 14.65 8.43 -38.89
CA SER A 253 15.91 8.16 -39.61
C SER A 253 15.81 6.96 -40.56
N PHE A 254 14.71 6.21 -40.52
CA PHE A 254 14.48 5.01 -41.32
C PHE A 254 13.04 4.95 -41.84
N TYR A 255 12.83 5.47 -43.05
CA TYR A 255 11.51 5.40 -43.68
C TYR A 255 11.61 5.25 -45.19
N LYS A 256 10.49 4.81 -45.77
CA LYS A 256 10.29 4.66 -47.20
C LYS A 256 8.93 5.23 -47.56
N THR A 257 8.85 6.16 -48.52
CA THR A 257 7.55 6.64 -49.01
C THR A 257 6.92 5.62 -49.96
N SER A 258 5.61 5.71 -50.17
CA SER A 258 4.99 5.04 -51.32
C SER A 258 5.54 5.63 -52.63
N TRP A 259 5.50 4.83 -53.70
CA TRP A 259 5.76 5.35 -55.04
C TRP A 259 4.69 6.38 -55.40
N LYS A 260 5.12 7.58 -55.80
CA LYS A 260 4.28 8.68 -56.25
C LYS A 260 4.46 8.88 -57.74
N ASP A 261 3.39 9.19 -58.45
CA ASP A 261 3.44 9.50 -59.88
C ASP A 261 4.25 10.76 -60.12
N LEU A 262 5.14 10.72 -61.11
CA LEU A 262 5.89 11.87 -61.57
C LEU A 262 5.02 12.64 -62.58
N PRO A 263 4.59 13.88 -62.29
CA PRO A 263 3.78 14.65 -63.21
C PRO A 263 4.59 15.00 -64.45
N LEU A 264 4.13 14.53 -65.61
CA LEU A 264 4.78 14.79 -66.89
C LEU A 264 4.30 16.10 -67.49
N ASN A 265 5.22 16.82 -68.12
CA ASN A 265 4.90 18.02 -68.89
C ASN A 265 4.10 17.65 -70.15
N SER A 266 3.40 18.64 -70.72
CA SER A 266 2.67 18.45 -71.98
C SER A 266 3.59 17.93 -73.09
N GLY A 267 3.08 16.96 -73.87
CA GLY A 267 3.85 16.27 -74.93
C GLY A 267 4.58 15.00 -74.47
N TYR A 268 4.49 14.65 -73.19
CA TYR A 268 5.06 13.43 -72.60
C TYR A 268 3.97 12.56 -71.97
N SER A 269 4.15 11.24 -72.01
CA SER A 269 3.22 10.28 -71.41
C SER A 269 3.92 8.99 -70.96
N THR A 270 3.18 8.12 -70.28
CA THR A 270 3.64 6.79 -69.87
C THR A 270 3.91 5.91 -71.09
N ALA A 271 5.07 5.26 -71.14
CA ALA A 271 5.39 4.22 -72.12
C ALA A 271 5.20 2.82 -71.53
N GLU A 272 4.83 1.86 -72.38
CA GLU A 272 4.72 0.41 -72.07
C GLU A 272 4.03 0.07 -70.73
N PHE A 273 3.01 0.85 -70.33
CA PHE A 273 2.31 0.69 -69.05
C PHE A 273 3.18 0.85 -67.79
N ASN A 274 4.37 1.42 -67.93
CA ASN A 274 5.33 1.66 -66.85
C ASN A 274 5.27 3.12 -66.40
N THR A 275 4.27 3.48 -65.59
CA THR A 275 4.07 4.87 -65.12
C THR A 275 5.32 5.43 -64.46
N PRO A 276 5.84 6.59 -64.91
CA PRO A 276 6.94 7.30 -64.26
C PRO A 276 6.59 7.64 -62.81
N GLN A 277 7.43 7.18 -61.88
CA GLN A 277 7.21 7.32 -60.45
C GLN A 277 8.51 7.59 -59.72
N TYR A 278 8.39 8.17 -58.52
CA TYR A 278 9.51 8.37 -57.61
C TYR A 278 9.16 7.95 -56.18
N MET A 279 10.19 7.70 -55.37
CA MET A 279 10.06 7.29 -53.98
C MET A 279 11.28 7.76 -53.19
N ILE A 280 11.08 8.16 -51.93
CA ILE A 280 12.15 8.61 -51.03
C ILE A 280 12.44 7.50 -50.01
N LEU A 281 13.70 7.10 -49.94
CA LEU A 281 14.25 6.20 -48.94
C LEU A 281 15.16 7.00 -48.00
N CYS A 282 14.86 7.00 -46.70
CA CYS A 282 15.70 7.58 -45.66
C CYS A 282 16.41 6.46 -44.90
N ILE A 283 17.73 6.53 -44.82
CA ILE A 283 18.56 5.60 -44.06
C ILE A 283 19.57 6.42 -43.26
N PHE A 284 19.57 6.30 -41.93
CA PHE A 284 20.41 7.11 -41.04
C PHE A 284 20.27 8.63 -41.29
N GLY A 285 19.06 9.10 -41.61
CA GLY A 285 18.80 10.51 -41.93
C GLY A 285 19.24 10.95 -43.34
N ILE A 286 19.96 10.10 -44.09
CA ILE A 286 20.31 10.35 -45.49
C ILE A 286 19.11 10.00 -46.35
N ARG A 287 18.54 11.01 -47.02
CA ARG A 287 17.39 10.85 -47.92
C ARG A 287 17.89 10.63 -49.34
N ILE A 288 17.42 9.58 -49.99
CA ILE A 288 17.76 9.22 -51.37
C ILE A 288 16.46 9.08 -52.15
N VAL A 289 16.35 9.76 -53.28
CA VAL A 289 15.22 9.57 -54.19
C VAL A 289 15.57 8.52 -55.25
N PHE A 290 14.65 7.60 -55.48
CA PHE A 290 14.69 6.62 -56.56
C PHE A 290 13.60 6.91 -57.57
N PHE A 291 13.90 6.70 -58.85
CA PHE A 291 12.94 6.82 -59.92
C PHE A 291 12.70 5.46 -60.59
N ARG A 292 11.51 5.29 -61.16
CA ARG A 292 11.17 4.16 -62.02
C ARG A 292 10.19 4.58 -63.10
N GLY A 293 9.96 3.67 -64.03
CA GLY A 293 8.99 3.84 -65.10
C GLY A 293 9.62 4.37 -66.37
N GLN A 294 8.80 4.56 -67.39
CA GLN A 294 9.24 4.91 -68.73
C GLN A 294 8.42 6.08 -69.27
N VAL A 295 9.14 7.03 -69.86
CA VAL A 295 8.58 8.25 -70.43
C VAL A 295 8.69 8.16 -71.96
N GLN A 296 7.57 8.30 -72.65
CA GLN A 296 7.53 8.51 -74.10
C GLN A 296 7.22 9.96 -74.42
N LYS A 297 7.64 10.39 -75.61
CA LYS A 297 7.34 11.69 -76.17
C LYS A 297 6.50 11.49 -77.44
N SER A 298 5.46 12.30 -77.62
CA SER A 298 4.55 12.19 -78.78
C SER A 298 5.17 12.66 -80.11
N THR A 299 6.36 13.24 -80.07
CA THR A 299 7.08 13.81 -81.22
C THR A 299 8.55 13.42 -81.16
N ALA A 300 9.26 13.57 -82.28
CA ALA A 300 10.70 13.29 -82.34
C ALA A 300 11.49 14.06 -81.26
N TRP A 301 12.58 13.46 -80.80
CA TRP A 301 13.46 14.08 -79.82
C TRP A 301 14.32 15.15 -80.50
N ALA A 302 13.85 16.40 -80.51
CA ALA A 302 14.63 17.55 -80.93
C ALA A 302 14.97 18.43 -79.72
N SER A 303 16.26 18.53 -79.39
CA SER A 303 16.84 19.28 -78.25
C SER A 303 16.28 18.95 -76.86
N ALA A 304 17.00 19.36 -75.81
CA ALA A 304 16.71 19.00 -74.42
C ALA A 304 15.49 19.75 -73.87
N ASN A 305 14.31 19.17 -74.03
CA ASN A 305 13.08 19.65 -73.39
C ASN A 305 12.85 18.92 -72.07
N ALA A 306 12.41 19.67 -71.06
CA ALA A 306 12.05 19.10 -69.76
C ALA A 306 10.81 18.23 -69.90
N PHE A 307 10.92 16.94 -69.57
CA PHE A 307 9.80 16.00 -69.59
C PHE A 307 8.95 16.08 -68.31
N ALA A 308 9.51 16.60 -67.22
CA ALA A 308 8.82 16.86 -65.97
C ALA A 308 9.50 18.03 -65.24
N SER A 309 8.76 18.66 -64.32
CA SER A 309 9.37 19.51 -63.28
C SER A 309 9.81 18.64 -62.11
N VAL A 310 10.80 19.06 -61.34
CA VAL A 310 11.23 18.31 -60.15
C VAL A 310 10.23 18.56 -59.00
N PRO A 311 9.49 17.55 -58.51
CA PRO A 311 8.57 17.76 -57.39
C PRO A 311 9.29 18.37 -56.18
N LEU A 312 8.59 19.26 -55.45
CA LEU A 312 9.16 20.02 -54.33
C LEU A 312 9.89 19.15 -53.30
N GLU A 313 9.30 18.00 -52.97
CA GLU A 313 9.81 17.03 -51.99
C GLU A 313 11.08 16.28 -52.40
N ILE A 314 11.46 16.36 -53.68
CA ILE A 314 12.68 15.71 -54.23
C ILE A 314 13.54 16.71 -55.00
N GLN A 315 13.44 18.00 -54.69
CA GLN A 315 14.35 19.00 -55.25
C GLN A 315 15.79 18.69 -54.82
N THR A 316 16.72 19.02 -55.70
CA THR A 316 18.15 18.84 -55.48
C THR A 316 18.88 20.15 -55.68
N THR A 317 19.89 20.45 -54.86
CA THR A 317 20.69 21.67 -55.05
C THR A 317 21.70 21.55 -56.19
N ARG A 318 21.93 20.34 -56.72
CA ARG A 318 22.90 20.06 -57.78
C ARG A 318 22.28 19.20 -58.88
N THR A 319 22.71 19.41 -60.12
CA THR A 319 22.20 18.58 -61.23
C THR A 319 22.66 17.13 -61.08
N ALA A 320 21.70 16.24 -60.80
CA ALA A 320 21.91 14.79 -60.81
C ALA A 320 21.73 14.26 -62.23
N MET A 321 22.64 13.39 -62.67
CA MET A 321 22.63 12.82 -64.02
C MET A 321 22.82 11.32 -63.95
N ALA A 322 22.10 10.60 -64.82
CA ALA A 322 22.25 9.16 -64.98
C ALA A 322 22.14 8.77 -66.44
N TYR A 323 22.60 7.56 -66.75
CA TYR A 323 22.27 6.90 -68.01
C TYR A 323 20.80 6.49 -67.98
N ALA A 324 20.10 6.65 -69.10
CA ALA A 324 18.75 6.17 -69.28
C ALA A 324 18.72 5.19 -70.45
N PRO A 325 18.36 3.91 -70.21
CA PRO A 325 18.07 2.96 -71.27
C PRO A 325 16.90 3.46 -72.13
N THR A 326 16.95 3.18 -73.42
CA THR A 326 15.94 3.61 -74.40
C THR A 326 15.38 2.42 -75.16
N SER A 327 14.25 2.61 -75.85
CA SER A 327 13.62 1.58 -76.69
C SER A 327 14.48 0.99 -77.81
N LYS A 328 15.63 1.62 -78.14
CA LYS A 328 16.59 1.15 -79.16
C LYS A 328 17.94 0.70 -78.60
N SER A 329 18.09 0.61 -77.28
CA SER A 329 19.36 0.26 -76.62
C SER A 329 20.54 1.22 -76.91
N THR A 330 20.28 2.39 -77.51
CA THR A 330 21.29 3.43 -77.80
C THR A 330 21.59 4.28 -76.57
N GLY A 331 20.62 4.43 -75.68
CA GLY A 331 20.77 5.14 -74.43
C GLY A 331 20.68 6.65 -74.55
N GLY A 332 20.77 7.32 -73.41
CA GLY A 332 20.87 8.77 -73.33
C GLY A 332 21.13 9.22 -71.91
N ARG A 333 21.25 10.54 -71.75
CA ARG A 333 21.45 11.16 -70.44
C ARG A 333 20.13 11.68 -69.92
N VAL A 334 19.68 11.16 -68.78
CA VAL A 334 18.60 11.76 -68.00
C VAL A 334 19.20 12.60 -66.89
N HIS A 335 18.59 13.73 -66.58
CA HIS A 335 19.01 14.55 -65.45
C HIS A 335 17.84 15.20 -64.72
N ALA A 336 18.02 15.40 -63.42
CA ALA A 336 17.21 16.29 -62.59
C ALA A 336 18.07 17.50 -62.23
N SER A 337 17.63 18.69 -62.62
CA SER A 337 18.36 19.95 -62.45
C SER A 337 17.90 20.70 -61.20
N SER A 338 18.83 21.43 -60.57
CA SER A 338 18.51 22.40 -59.51
C SER A 338 17.65 23.57 -60.00
N ALA A 339 17.54 23.76 -61.32
CA ALA A 339 16.60 24.69 -61.95
C ALA A 339 15.16 24.14 -62.08
N ASN A 340 14.78 23.15 -61.26
CA ASN A 340 13.44 22.55 -61.23
C ASN A 340 13.00 21.91 -62.56
N ALA A 341 13.93 21.28 -63.28
CA ALA A 341 13.64 20.65 -64.56
C ALA A 341 14.24 19.25 -64.63
N MET A 342 13.45 18.27 -65.07
CA MET A 342 13.93 16.95 -65.45
C MET A 342 13.95 16.83 -66.97
N SER A 343 15.11 16.57 -67.57
CA SER A 343 15.25 16.47 -69.03
C SER A 343 16.01 15.23 -69.45
N PHE A 344 15.78 14.82 -70.70
CA PHE A 344 16.43 13.68 -71.31
C PHE A 344 17.09 14.08 -72.63
N MET A 345 18.32 13.64 -72.83
CA MET A 345 19.12 13.86 -74.02
C MET A 345 19.46 12.50 -74.64
N PRO A 346 18.71 12.02 -75.64
CA PRO A 346 19.03 10.76 -76.31
C PRO A 346 20.27 10.87 -77.19
N VAL A 347 20.99 9.76 -77.34
CA VAL A 347 22.04 9.61 -78.37
C VAL A 347 21.41 9.48 -79.76
N ASP A 348 20.28 8.77 -79.86
CA ASP A 348 19.51 8.58 -81.09
C ASP A 348 18.15 9.27 -80.98
N THR A 349 17.88 10.25 -81.84
CA THR A 349 16.64 11.04 -81.80
C THR A 349 15.38 10.26 -82.22
N SER A 350 15.55 9.05 -82.76
CA SER A 350 14.47 8.17 -83.20
C SER A 350 13.99 7.19 -82.11
N VAL A 351 14.48 7.33 -80.87
CA VAL A 351 13.94 6.58 -79.73
C VAL A 351 12.51 6.99 -79.42
N THR A 352 11.69 6.05 -78.98
CA THR A 352 10.27 6.28 -78.66
C THR A 352 10.03 6.52 -77.18
N TYR A 353 10.84 5.91 -76.32
CA TYR A 353 10.81 6.12 -74.87
C TYR A 353 12.18 5.90 -74.23
N PHE A 354 12.31 6.33 -72.97
CA PHE A 354 13.44 6.05 -72.09
C PHE A 354 12.98 5.65 -70.69
N ALA A 355 13.82 4.91 -69.97
CA ALA A 355 13.55 4.43 -68.61
C ALA A 355 14.26 5.26 -67.54
N LEU A 356 13.60 5.48 -66.40
CA LEU A 356 14.11 6.28 -65.28
C LEU A 356 14.85 5.46 -64.21
N ASN A 357 14.87 4.13 -64.31
CA ASN A 357 15.28 3.21 -63.24
C ASN A 357 16.72 3.38 -62.74
N GLN A 358 17.58 4.09 -63.49
CA GLN A 358 18.96 4.35 -63.10
C GLN A 358 19.19 5.76 -62.55
N LEU A 359 18.17 6.62 -62.58
CA LEU A 359 18.24 7.91 -61.92
C LEU A 359 17.95 7.72 -60.44
N PHE A 360 18.89 8.15 -59.62
CA PHE A 360 18.73 8.34 -58.19
C PHE A 360 19.71 9.42 -57.74
N TYR A 361 19.40 10.09 -56.63
CA TYR A 361 20.31 11.07 -56.03
C TYR A 361 19.98 11.27 -54.55
N VAL A 362 20.97 11.77 -53.82
CA VAL A 362 20.81 12.18 -52.43
C VAL A 362 20.06 13.52 -52.42
N LEU A 363 19.05 13.63 -51.56
CA LEU A 363 18.33 14.87 -51.28
C LEU A 363 19.09 15.61 -50.18
N ASP A 364 19.55 16.81 -50.51
CA ASP A 364 20.24 17.73 -49.62
C ASP A 364 19.30 18.50 -48.68
#